data_AF-A0A9D2DJE9-F1
#
_entry.id   AF-A0A9D2DJE9-F1
#
_cell.length_a   1.000
_cell.length_b   1.000
_cell.length_c   1.000
_cell.angle_alpha   90.00
_cell.angle_beta   90.00
_cell.angle_gamma   90.00
#
_symmetry.space_group_name_H-M   'P 1'
#
loop_
_entity.id
_entity.type
_entity.pdbx_description
1 polymer ?
#
loop_
_entity_poly.entity_id
_entity_poly.type
_entity_poly.pdbx_seq_one_letter_code
_entity_poly.pdbx_strand_id
1 'polypeptide(L)'
;MGFIDSVQSTFNRGVAAAGRTTDSVKLKAQMTDALKRRQNLAAQLGASLYELTKSDPSFRAGRETLYDGIAAIDAERAQIQAELDRIERESQAAQTAATHFACPFCGSQLGAGDVFCSGCGKPMSEIQAAIAAAQVQAPA
;
A
#
# COMPACT_ATOMS: atom_id res chain seq x y z
N MET A 1 -36.03 -38.57 48.89
CA MET A 1 -35.60 -37.17 48.67
C MET A 1 -34.11 -37.19 48.35
N GLY A 2 -33.68 -37.08 47.08
CA GLY A 2 -32.25 -37.14 46.75
C GLY A 2 -31.87 -37.21 45.26
N PHE A 3 -32.83 -37.53 44.37
CA PHE A 3 -32.57 -37.56 42.92
C PHE A 3 -32.69 -36.21 42.23
N ILE A 4 -33.51 -35.30 42.77
CA ILE A 4 -33.74 -33.96 42.19
C ILE A 4 -32.62 -32.96 42.53
N ASP A 5 -31.95 -33.10 43.68
CA ASP A 5 -30.88 -32.19 44.13
C ASP A 5 -29.52 -32.49 43.47
N SER A 6 -29.26 -33.76 43.15
CA SER A 6 -28.05 -34.20 42.43
C SER A 6 -28.07 -33.77 40.95
N VAL A 7 -29.26 -33.71 40.34
CA VAL A 7 -29.43 -33.20 38.96
C VAL A 7 -29.26 -31.68 38.92
N GLN A 8 -29.84 -30.95 39.88
CA GLN A 8 -29.75 -29.49 39.93
C GLN A 8 -28.33 -29.00 40.22
N SER A 9 -27.60 -29.67 41.12
CA SER A 9 -26.19 -29.35 41.42
C SER A 9 -25.24 -29.67 40.27
N THR A 10 -25.50 -30.73 39.49
CA THR A 10 -24.72 -31.07 38.28
C THR A 10 -25.00 -30.07 37.15
N PHE A 11 -26.26 -29.64 36.99
CA PHE A 11 -26.63 -28.62 36.02
C PHE A 11 -25.97 -27.26 36.33
N ASN A 12 -26.04 -26.80 37.58
CA ASN A 12 -25.37 -25.58 38.02
C ASN A 12 -23.84 -25.64 37.86
N ARG A 13 -23.23 -26.80 38.10
CA ARG A 13 -21.79 -27.01 37.90
C ARG A 13 -21.40 -27.01 36.42
N GLY A 14 -22.25 -27.56 35.55
CA GLY A 14 -22.09 -27.53 34.09
C GLY A 14 -22.17 -26.12 33.51
N VAL A 15 -23.17 -25.33 33.93
CA VAL A 15 -23.31 -23.92 33.54
C VAL A 15 -22.15 -23.07 34.07
N ALA A 16 -21.71 -23.28 35.32
CA ALA A 16 -20.56 -22.57 35.88
C ALA A 16 -19.21 -22.99 35.26
N ALA A 17 -19.08 -24.22 34.76
CA ALA A 17 -17.91 -24.65 33.99
C ALA A 17 -17.91 -24.03 32.59
N ALA A 18 -19.05 -24.01 31.90
CA ALA A 18 -19.22 -23.36 30.59
C ALA A 18 -19.01 -21.83 30.64
N GLY A 19 -19.43 -21.18 31.73
CA GLY A 19 -19.18 -19.77 31.99
C GLY A 19 -17.68 -19.47 32.13
N ARG A 20 -16.97 -20.22 32.98
CA ARG A 20 -15.52 -20.03 33.21
C ARG A 20 -14.68 -20.27 31.96
N THR A 21 -15.04 -21.24 31.11
CA THR A 21 -14.34 -21.44 29.84
C THR A 21 -14.55 -20.25 28.90
N THR A 22 -15.78 -19.72 28.82
CA THR A 22 -16.10 -18.55 27.99
C THR A 22 -15.41 -17.28 28.51
N ASP A 23 -15.39 -17.09 29.83
CA ASP A 23 -14.67 -15.99 30.47
C ASP A 23 -13.16 -16.09 30.22
N SER A 24 -12.58 -17.29 30.29
CA SER A 24 -11.15 -17.48 30.01
C SER A 24 -10.78 -17.16 28.56
N VAL A 25 -11.65 -17.49 27.60
CA VAL A 25 -11.45 -17.17 26.18
C VAL A 25 -11.55 -15.65 25.97
N LYS A 26 -12.55 -15.01 26.57
CA LYS A 26 -12.73 -13.55 26.52
C LYS A 26 -11.54 -12.82 27.13
N LEU A 27 -11.07 -13.25 28.29
CA LEU A 27 -9.91 -12.64 28.96
C LEU A 27 -8.63 -12.83 28.14
N LYS A 28 -8.42 -13.99 27.50
CA LYS A 28 -7.27 -14.21 26.60
C LYS A 28 -7.32 -13.30 25.37
N ALA A 29 -8.50 -13.10 24.78
CA ALA A 29 -8.68 -12.15 23.69
C ALA A 29 -8.36 -10.72 24.14
N GLN A 30 -8.92 -10.29 25.28
CA GLN A 30 -8.65 -8.97 25.87
C GLN A 30 -7.16 -8.75 26.17
N MET A 31 -6.47 -9.77 26.68
CA MET A 31 -5.03 -9.73 26.95
C MET A 31 -4.22 -9.57 25.66
N THR A 32 -4.58 -10.30 24.62
CA THR A 32 -3.94 -10.20 23.30
C THR A 32 -4.16 -8.81 22.70
N ASP A 33 -5.37 -8.27 22.81
CA ASP A 33 -5.70 -6.93 22.32
C ASP A 33 -4.97 -5.84 23.13
N ALA A 34 -4.86 -5.98 24.45
CA ALA A 34 -4.06 -5.10 25.28
C ALA A 34 -2.58 -5.13 24.88
N LEU A 35 -2.02 -6.31 24.60
CA LEU A 35 -0.64 -6.46 24.14
C LEU A 35 -0.41 -5.76 22.79
N LYS A 36 -1.29 -5.98 21.80
CA LYS A 36 -1.21 -5.32 20.49
C LYS A 36 -1.30 -3.80 20.62
N ARG A 37 -2.24 -3.29 21.44
CA ARG A 37 -2.34 -1.85 21.71
C ARG A 37 -1.06 -1.29 22.33
N ARG A 38 -0.47 -1.98 23.31
CA ARG A 38 0.81 -1.58 23.90
C ARG A 38 1.94 -1.56 22.88
N GLN A 39 2.04 -2.59 22.03
CA GLN A 39 3.07 -2.67 20.99
C GLN A 39 2.92 -1.53 19.97
N ASN A 40 1.69 -1.24 19.53
CA ASN A 40 1.43 -0.12 18.62
C ASN A 40 1.81 1.23 19.23
N LEU A 41 1.45 1.48 20.49
CA LEU A 41 1.83 2.71 21.19
C LEU A 41 3.35 2.83 21.37
N ALA A 42 4.01 1.74 21.74
CA ALA A 42 5.47 1.70 21.86
C ALA A 42 6.17 1.95 20.51
N ALA A 43 5.63 1.43 19.40
CA ALA A 43 6.15 1.67 18.06
C ALA A 43 6.00 3.14 17.64
N GLN A 44 4.84 3.75 17.89
CA GLN A 44 4.62 5.18 17.62
C GLN A 44 5.54 6.08 18.43
N LEU A 45 5.69 5.78 19.73
CA LEU A 45 6.61 6.49 20.60
C LEU A 45 8.06 6.31 20.14
N GLY A 46 8.45 5.08 19.82
CA GLY A 46 9.79 4.75 19.33
C GLY A 46 10.14 5.49 18.04
N ALA A 47 9.20 5.55 17.09
CA ALA A 47 9.38 6.30 15.84
C ALA A 47 9.59 7.81 16.09
N SER A 48 8.76 8.42 16.95
CA SER A 48 8.90 9.83 17.31
C SER A 48 10.24 10.13 18.00
N LEU A 49 10.65 9.27 18.94
CA LEU A 49 11.91 9.44 19.65
C LEU A 49 13.13 9.20 18.75
N TYR A 50 13.08 8.20 17.87
CA TYR A 50 14.17 7.90 16.94
C TYR A 50 14.56 9.14 16.12
N GLU A 51 13.59 9.87 15.57
CA GLU A 51 13.87 11.09 14.80
C GLU A 51 14.62 12.16 15.61
N LEU A 52 14.30 12.28 16.89
CA LEU A 52 14.93 13.25 17.80
C LEU A 52 16.31 12.80 18.27
N THR A 53 16.53 11.49 18.41
CA THR A 53 17.71 10.94 19.11
C THR A 53 18.71 10.24 18.20
N LYS A 54 18.39 9.99 16.92
CA LYS A 54 19.24 9.21 15.99
C LYS A 54 20.66 9.74 15.81
N SER A 55 20.91 11.00 16.16
CA SER A 55 22.23 11.64 16.09
C SER A 55 22.86 11.92 17.47
N ASP A 56 22.17 11.63 18.57
CA ASP A 56 22.70 11.84 19.93
C ASP A 56 23.51 10.61 20.39
N PRO A 57 24.82 10.74 20.62
CA PRO A 57 25.66 9.62 21.05
C PRO A 57 25.20 8.96 22.36
N SER A 58 24.62 9.72 23.28
CA SER A 58 24.19 9.22 24.59
C SER A 58 23.01 8.27 24.48
N PHE A 59 22.10 8.55 23.54
CA PHE A 59 20.93 7.69 23.28
C PHE A 59 21.27 6.47 22.45
N ARG A 60 22.33 6.57 21.63
CA ARG A 60 22.83 5.48 20.78
C ARG A 60 23.71 4.48 21.53
N ALA A 61 24.44 4.93 22.56
CA ALA A 61 25.32 4.09 23.34
C ALA A 61 24.59 2.84 23.89
N GLY A 62 25.07 1.65 23.53
CA GLY A 62 24.49 0.35 23.90
C GLY A 62 23.22 -0.04 23.11
N ARG A 63 22.83 0.73 22.09
CA ARG A 63 21.68 0.49 21.20
C ARG A 63 22.04 0.67 19.73
N GLU A 64 23.32 0.68 19.41
CA GLU A 64 23.86 1.02 18.10
C GLU A 64 23.21 0.17 17.00
N THR A 65 23.12 -1.14 17.20
CA THR A 65 22.48 -2.08 16.26
C THR A 65 21.03 -1.69 15.92
N LEU A 66 20.26 -1.17 16.88
CA LEU A 66 18.87 -0.76 16.62
C LEU A 66 18.83 0.51 15.78
N TYR A 67 19.62 1.52 16.14
CA TYR A 67 19.64 2.77 15.37
C TYR A 67 20.19 2.56 13.96
N ASP A 68 21.27 1.81 13.83
CA ASP A 68 21.90 1.53 12.54
C ASP A 68 21.00 0.65 11.67
N GLY A 69 20.31 -0.33 12.27
CA GLY A 69 19.34 -1.15 11.57
C GLY A 69 18.15 -0.35 11.02
N ILE A 70 17.58 0.56 11.80
CA ILE A 70 16.49 1.45 11.34
C ILE A 70 17.00 2.36 10.21
N ALA A 71 18.17 2.98 10.38
CA ALA A 71 18.75 3.86 9.37
C ALA A 71 19.02 3.13 8.04
N ALA A 72 19.48 1.88 8.09
CA ALA A 72 19.70 1.05 6.91
C ALA A 72 18.38 0.74 6.19
N ILE A 73 17.33 0.35 6.92
CA ILE A 73 16.01 0.08 6.36
C ILE A 73 15.40 1.35 5.76
N ASP A 74 15.55 2.50 6.41
CA ASP A 74 15.06 3.78 5.88
C ASP A 74 15.76 4.15 4.56
N ALA A 75 17.07 3.90 4.46
CA ALA A 75 17.82 4.11 3.22
C ALA A 75 17.36 3.15 2.11
N GLU A 76 17.14 1.87 2.42
CA GLU A 76 16.60 0.88 1.47
C GLU A 76 15.21 1.30 0.97
N ARG A 77 14.32 1.74 1.88
CA ARG A 77 12.99 2.25 1.52
C ARG A 77 13.05 3.46 0.60
N ALA A 78 13.96 4.40 0.87
CA ALA A 78 14.14 5.58 0.02
C ALA A 78 14.62 5.20 -1.39
N GLN A 79 15.51 4.20 -1.51
CA GLN A 79 15.95 3.68 -2.80
C GLN A 79 14.81 3.02 -3.59
N ILE A 80 14.03 2.15 -2.93
CA ILE A 80 12.87 1.49 -3.55
C ILE A 80 11.85 2.53 -4.02
N GLN A 81 11.56 3.55 -3.19
CA GLN A 81 10.61 4.60 -3.58
C GLN A 81 11.09 5.39 -4.80
N ALA A 82 12.39 5.75 -4.85
CA ALA A 82 12.95 6.46 -6.00
C ALA A 82 12.87 5.64 -7.30
N GLU A 83 13.04 4.32 -7.21
CA GLU A 83 12.89 3.42 -8.35
C GLU A 83 11.43 3.34 -8.82
N LEU A 84 10.48 3.19 -7.89
CA LEU A 84 9.04 3.21 -8.20
C LEU A 84 8.65 4.52 -8.89
N ASP A 85 9.09 5.66 -8.35
CA ASP A 85 8.81 6.98 -8.93
C ASP A 85 9.44 7.14 -10.33
N ARG A 86 10.57 6.47 -10.61
CA ARG A 86 11.17 6.46 -11.95
C ARG A 86 10.29 5.66 -12.92
N ILE A 87 9.93 4.43 -12.55
CA ILE A 87 9.08 3.54 -13.36
C ILE A 87 7.73 4.20 -13.66
N GLU A 88 7.11 4.82 -12.65
CA GLU A 88 5.83 5.50 -12.82
C GLU A 88 5.95 6.67 -13.81
N ARG A 89 6.99 7.51 -13.70
CA ARG A 89 7.23 8.61 -14.64
C ARG A 89 7.48 8.13 -16.07
N GLU A 90 8.29 7.09 -16.24
CA GLU A 90 8.54 6.47 -17.54
C GLU A 90 7.23 5.92 -18.14
N SER A 91 6.41 5.24 -17.33
CA SER A 91 5.13 4.70 -17.77
C SER A 91 4.13 5.79 -18.18
N GLN A 92 4.06 6.88 -17.42
CA GLN A 92 3.20 8.03 -17.72
C GLN A 92 3.66 8.75 -18.99
N ALA A 93 4.98 8.92 -19.16
CA ALA A 93 5.55 9.50 -20.37
C ALA A 93 5.25 8.64 -21.61
N ALA A 94 5.43 7.32 -21.50
CA ALA A 94 5.10 6.38 -22.56
C ALA A 94 3.60 6.37 -22.90
N GLN A 95 2.72 6.41 -21.90
CA GLN A 95 1.27 6.51 -22.10
C GLN A 95 0.87 7.84 -22.75
N THR A 96 1.47 8.95 -22.32
CA THR A 96 1.21 10.27 -22.92
C THR A 96 1.64 10.29 -24.38
N ALA A 97 2.81 9.75 -24.69
CA ALA A 97 3.31 9.62 -26.07
C ALA A 97 2.44 8.67 -26.92
N ALA A 98 1.91 7.59 -26.34
CA ALA A 98 1.02 6.66 -27.04
C ALA A 98 -0.39 7.25 -27.28
N THR A 99 -0.81 8.22 -26.47
CA THR A 99 -2.16 8.80 -26.53
C THR A 99 -2.23 10.16 -27.21
N HIS A 100 -1.09 10.81 -27.50
CA HIS A 100 -1.05 12.09 -28.18
C HIS A 100 -0.13 12.04 -29.40
N PHE A 101 -0.62 12.49 -30.55
CA PHE A 101 0.14 12.49 -31.80
C PHE A 101 -0.20 13.71 -32.66
N ALA A 102 0.65 14.04 -33.63
CA ALA A 102 0.41 15.16 -34.54
C ALA A 102 -0.39 14.70 -35.77
N CYS A 103 -1.36 15.52 -36.20
CA CYS A 103 -2.08 15.30 -37.43
C CYS A 103 -1.12 15.37 -38.64
N PRO A 104 -1.02 14.34 -39.48
CA PRO A 104 -0.09 14.34 -40.62
C PRO A 104 -0.48 15.34 -41.73
N PHE A 105 -1.70 15.87 -41.68
CA PHE A 105 -2.21 16.81 -42.68
C PHE A 105 -2.05 18.29 -42.31
N CYS A 106 -2.07 18.62 -41.02
CA CYS A 106 -2.06 20.02 -40.55
C CYS A 106 -1.17 20.28 -39.33
N GLY A 107 -0.57 19.24 -38.74
CA GLY A 107 0.33 19.35 -37.60
C GLY A 107 -0.34 19.60 -36.24
N SER A 108 -1.67 19.69 -36.17
CA SER A 108 -2.38 19.88 -34.89
C SER A 108 -2.23 18.66 -33.97
N GLN A 109 -2.11 18.90 -32.66
CA GLN A 109 -2.06 17.84 -31.64
C GLN A 109 -3.42 17.15 -31.53
N LEU A 110 -3.42 15.82 -31.56
CA LEU A 110 -4.59 14.96 -31.44
C LEU A 110 -4.42 14.01 -30.26
N GLY A 111 -5.50 13.76 -29.53
CA GLY A 111 -5.60 12.72 -28.52
C GLY A 111 -6.17 11.42 -29.09
N ALA A 112 -5.86 10.28 -28.46
CA ALA A 112 -6.37 8.96 -28.85
C ALA A 112 -7.91 8.84 -28.76
N GLY A 113 -8.58 9.75 -28.03
CA GLY A 113 -10.03 9.82 -27.93
C GLY A 113 -10.71 10.80 -28.90
N ASP A 114 -9.95 11.51 -29.74
CA ASP A 114 -10.55 12.44 -30.71
C ASP A 114 -11.32 11.67 -31.78
N VAL A 115 -12.41 12.27 -32.29
CA VAL A 115 -13.23 11.71 -33.39
C VAL A 115 -12.86 12.35 -34.73
N PHE A 116 -12.37 13.58 -34.71
CA PHE A 116 -11.92 14.36 -35.86
C PHE A 116 -10.81 15.33 -35.44
N CYS A 117 -10.00 15.80 -36.39
CA CYS A 117 -8.97 16.80 -36.11
C CYS A 117 -9.57 18.19 -35.93
N SER A 118 -9.31 18.84 -34.80
CA SER A 118 -9.74 20.20 -34.50
C SER A 118 -9.11 21.28 -35.41
N GLY A 119 -7.94 21.01 -36.00
CA GLY A 119 -7.23 21.95 -36.88
C GLY A 119 -7.68 21.93 -38.34
N CYS A 120 -7.86 20.74 -38.92
CA CYS A 120 -8.23 20.60 -40.35
C CYS A 120 -9.59 19.93 -40.60
N GLY A 121 -10.30 19.49 -39.56
CA GLY A 121 -11.64 18.90 -39.65
C GLY A 121 -11.70 17.47 -40.19
N LYS A 122 -10.55 16.86 -40.56
CA LYS A 122 -10.52 15.48 -41.09
C LYS A 122 -10.94 14.45 -40.04
N PRO A 123 -11.70 13.41 -40.42
CA PRO A 123 -12.09 12.36 -39.50
C PRO A 123 -10.88 11.50 -39.10
N MET A 124 -10.94 10.93 -37.90
CA MET A 124 -9.81 10.14 -37.37
C MET A 124 -9.53 8.85 -38.14
N SER A 125 -10.52 8.30 -38.85
CA SER A 125 -10.31 7.15 -39.74
C SER A 125 -9.32 7.45 -40.87
N GLU A 126 -9.38 8.65 -41.47
CA GLU A 126 -8.47 9.08 -42.52
C GLU A 126 -7.07 9.37 -41.96
N ILE A 127 -7.02 9.95 -40.76
CA ILE A 127 -5.77 10.27 -40.04
C ILE A 127 -5.04 8.99 -39.60
N GLN A 128 -5.76 8.03 -39.04
CA GLN A 128 -5.20 6.73 -38.64
C GLN A 128 -4.70 5.94 -39.86
N ALA A 129 -5.42 5.97 -40.98
CA ALA A 129 -4.98 5.35 -42.23
C ALA A 129 -3.67 5.97 -42.75
N ALA A 130 -3.54 7.30 -42.68
CA ALA A 130 -2.31 8.00 -43.07
C ALA A 130 -1.13 7.70 -42.13
N ILE A 131 -1.36 7.62 -40.81
CA ILE A 131 -0.34 7.27 -39.83
C ILE A 131 0.11 5.81 -40.00
N ALA A 132 -0.82 4.88 -40.17
CA ALA A 132 -0.52 3.47 -40.40
C ALA A 132 0.26 3.27 -41.71
N ALA A 133 -0.10 3.98 -42.78
CA ALA A 133 0.64 3.95 -44.03
C ALA A 133 2.08 4.49 -43.89
N ALA A 134 2.29 5.50 -43.04
CA ALA A 134 3.62 6.06 -42.76
C ALA A 134 4.48 5.15 -41.86
N GLN A 135 3.90 4.46 -40.88
CA GLN A 135 4.62 3.54 -39.99
C GLN A 135 5.12 2.27 -40.70
N VAL A 136 4.47 1.85 -41.79
CA VAL A 136 4.89 0.71 -42.62
C VAL A 136 6.07 1.09 -43.55
N GLN A 137 6.41 2.37 -43.68
CA GLN A 137 7.43 2.88 -44.60
C GLN A 137 8.71 3.40 -43.92
N ALA A 138 8.86 3.25 -42.59
CA ALA A 138 10.10 3.58 -41.89
C ALA A 138 11.05 2.37 -41.86
N PRO A 139 12.10 2.30 -42.71
CA PRO A 139 13.13 1.28 -42.60
C PRO A 139 14.01 1.51 -41.35
N ALA A 140 14.53 0.40 -40.84
CA ALA A 140 15.46 0.30 -39.72
C ALA A 140 16.79 1.06 -39.92
#